data_AF-A0A401H970-F1
#
_entry.id   AF-A0A401H970-F1
#
_cell.length_a   1.000
_cell.length_b   1.000
_cell.length_c   1.000
_cell.angle_alpha   90.00
_cell.angle_beta   90.00
_cell.angle_gamma   90.00
#
_symmetry.space_group_name_H-M   'P 1'
#
loop_
_entity.id
_entity.type
_entity.pdbx_description
1 polymer ?
#
loop_
_entity_poly.entity_id
_entity_poly.type
_entity_poly.pdbx_seq_one_letter_code
_entity_poly.pdbx_strand_id
1 'polypeptide(L)'
;MVVYLIPVATGFLSVYLAKVVYNRLVPREAVLWAMEVSRRYRELEREAARSRRAAKKLREAAPEAKRARSIIFKSIIVKIGLLMAVYTVLGVVALTLVPAIPSPYKLPLITLNTPEGPVLSSLFAHFFSFLYAALLYRDEMV
;
A
#
# COMPACT_ATOMS: atom_id res chain seq x y z
N MET A 1 16.99 5.03 -22.86
CA MET A 1 15.63 4.47 -22.62
C MET A 1 15.64 3.22 -21.72
N VAL A 2 16.46 2.19 -22.00
CA VAL A 2 16.52 0.94 -21.20
C VAL A 2 16.89 1.16 -19.71
N VAL A 3 17.66 2.21 -19.40
CA VAL A 3 18.18 2.48 -18.06
C VAL A 3 17.09 2.84 -17.03
N TYR A 4 15.99 3.49 -17.46
CA TYR A 4 14.85 3.79 -16.57
C TYR A 4 13.79 2.69 -16.57
N LEU A 5 13.86 1.73 -17.50
CA LEU A 5 12.93 0.61 -17.55
C LEU A 5 13.11 -0.33 -16.35
N ILE A 6 14.34 -0.51 -15.87
CA ILE A 6 14.61 -1.40 -14.74
C ILE A 6 14.01 -0.86 -13.42
N PRO A 7 14.27 0.39 -12.98
CA PRO A 7 13.66 0.93 -11.77
C PRO A 7 12.13 0.98 -11.85
N VAL A 8 11.59 1.33 -13.02
CA VAL A 8 10.14 1.37 -13.27
C VAL A 8 9.51 -0.02 -13.21
N ALA A 9 10.05 -0.99 -13.95
CA ALA A 9 9.57 -2.37 -13.91
C ALA A 9 9.66 -2.96 -12.50
N THR A 10 10.73 -2.64 -11.77
CA THR A 10 10.91 -3.07 -10.38
C THR A 10 9.85 -2.44 -9.48
N GLY A 11 9.50 -1.17 -9.66
CA GLY A 11 8.44 -0.50 -8.89
C GLY A 11 7.07 -1.17 -9.07
N PHE A 12 6.71 -1.48 -10.32
CA PHE A 12 5.48 -2.23 -10.63
C PHE A 12 5.51 -3.66 -10.08
N LEU A 13 6.63 -4.36 -10.24
CA LEU A 13 6.81 -5.73 -9.75
C LEU A 13 6.67 -5.79 -8.23
N SER A 14 7.18 -4.79 -7.50
CA SER A 14 7.05 -4.70 -6.05
C SER A 14 5.59 -4.68 -5.61
N VAL A 15 4.77 -3.84 -6.24
CA VAL A 15 3.34 -3.74 -5.90
C VAL A 15 2.59 -5.02 -6.31
N TYR A 16 2.92 -5.59 -7.47
CA TYR A 16 2.31 -6.84 -7.91
C TYR A 16 2.61 -8.01 -6.97
N LEU A 17 3.86 -8.18 -6.55
CA LEU A 17 4.23 -9.23 -5.60
C LEU A 17 3.58 -9.01 -4.24
N ALA A 18 3.60 -7.77 -3.73
CA ALA A 18 2.91 -7.43 -2.50
C ALA A 18 1.42 -7.78 -2.57
N LYS A 19 0.75 -7.50 -3.69
CA LYS A 19 -0.65 -7.88 -3.94
C LYS A 19 -0.86 -9.38 -3.90
N VAL A 20 -0.06 -10.13 -4.64
CA VAL A 20 -0.21 -11.60 -4.75
C VAL A 20 -0.03 -12.25 -3.38
N VAL A 21 0.95 -11.80 -2.60
CA VAL A 21 1.19 -12.30 -1.24
C VAL A 21 0.08 -11.87 -0.30
N TYR A 22 -0.36 -10.60 -0.37
CA TYR A 22 -1.46 -10.08 0.44
C TYR A 22 -2.75 -10.89 0.24
N ASN A 23 -3.15 -11.15 -1.00
CA ASN A 23 -4.36 -11.90 -1.33
C ASN A 23 -4.32 -13.36 -0.84
N ARG A 24 -3.13 -13.91 -0.58
CA ARG A 24 -2.97 -15.24 0.03
C ARG A 24 -3.01 -15.20 1.56
N LEU A 25 -2.46 -14.15 2.16
CA LEU A 25 -2.35 -14.03 3.63
C LEU A 25 -3.63 -13.47 4.26
N VAL A 26 -4.35 -12.61 3.56
CA VAL A 26 -5.51 -11.91 4.08
C VAL A 26 -6.75 -12.41 3.34
N PRO A 27 -7.64 -13.18 4.00
CA PRO A 27 -8.86 -13.66 3.36
C PRO A 27 -9.80 -12.49 3.06
N ARG A 28 -10.05 -12.26 1.77
CA ARG A 28 -10.89 -11.16 1.26
C ARG A 28 -12.27 -11.12 1.92
N GLU A 29 -12.89 -12.27 2.11
CA GLU A 29 -14.21 -12.39 2.74
C GLU A 29 -14.24 -11.82 4.16
N ALA A 30 -13.17 -12.02 4.93
CA ALA A 30 -13.07 -11.49 6.29
C ALA A 30 -12.94 -9.97 6.32
N VAL A 31 -12.23 -9.40 5.34
CA VAL A 31 -12.08 -7.93 5.20
C VAL A 31 -13.41 -7.32 4.75
N LEU A 32 -14.08 -7.89 3.75
CA LEU A 32 -15.38 -7.43 3.27
C LEU A 32 -16.44 -7.48 4.38
N TRP A 33 -16.50 -8.60 5.12
CA TRP A 33 -17.37 -8.72 6.29
C TRP A 33 -17.05 -7.64 7.33
N ALA A 34 -15.77 -7.43 7.65
CA ALA A 34 -15.38 -6.44 8.65
C ALA A 34 -15.72 -5.00 8.21
N MET A 35 -15.57 -4.68 6.92
CA MET A 35 -15.98 -3.39 6.35
C MET A 35 -17.49 -3.19 6.47
N GLU A 36 -18.28 -4.23 6.16
CA GLU A 36 -19.73 -4.18 6.25
C GLU A 36 -20.22 -3.99 7.70
N VAL A 37 -19.67 -4.76 8.65
CA VAL A 37 -19.96 -4.61 10.08
C VAL A 37 -19.58 -3.21 10.57
N SER A 38 -18.41 -2.70 10.15
CA SER A 38 -17.99 -1.35 10.50
C SER A 38 -18.87 -0.26 9.87
N ARG A 39 -19.45 -0.48 8.69
CA ARG A 39 -20.41 0.43 8.06
C ARG A 39 -21.71 0.48 8.86
N ARG A 40 -22.31 -0.69 9.12
CA ARG A 40 -23.56 -0.80 9.90
C ARG A 40 -23.42 -0.23 11.30
N TYR A 41 -22.28 -0.45 11.96
CA TYR A 41 -22.03 0.11 13.29
C TYR A 41 -22.02 1.65 13.27
N ARG A 42 -21.44 2.28 12.24
CA ARG A 42 -21.44 3.75 12.08
C ARG A 42 -22.84 4.30 11.78
N GLU A 43 -23.67 3.56 11.06
CA GLU A 43 -25.06 3.91 10.83
C GLU A 43 -25.85 3.88 12.14
N LEU A 44 -25.70 2.79 12.92
CA LEU A 44 -26.31 2.66 14.25
C LEU A 44 -25.82 3.74 15.22
N GLU A 45 -24.56 4.17 15.13
CA GLU A 45 -24.00 5.24 15.94
C GLU A 45 -24.69 6.59 15.64
N ARG A 46 -24.97 6.88 14.36
CA ARG A 46 -25.73 8.08 13.96
C ARG A 46 -27.19 8.03 14.42
N GLU A 47 -27.80 6.85 14.39
CA GLU A 47 -29.18 6.64 14.84
C GLU A 47 -29.33 6.66 16.37
N ALA A 48 -28.31 6.20 17.10
CA ALA A 48 -28.30 6.18 18.56
C ALA A 48 -28.44 7.58 19.17
N ALA A 49 -27.97 8.63 18.48
CA ALA A 49 -28.19 10.02 18.86
C ALA A 49 -29.68 10.43 18.85
N ARG A 50 -30.53 9.68 18.13
CA ARG A 50 -31.96 10.00 17.93
C ARG A 50 -32.90 9.03 18.65
N SER A 51 -32.43 7.87 19.14
CA SER A 51 -33.28 6.84 19.73
C SER A 51 -32.61 6.00 20.82
N ARG A 52 -33.27 5.89 21.98
CA ARG A 52 -32.84 4.99 23.07
C ARG A 52 -32.81 3.51 22.64
N ARG A 53 -33.69 3.09 21.73
CA ARG A 53 -33.70 1.72 21.20
C ARG A 53 -32.48 1.46 20.32
N ALA A 54 -32.07 2.44 19.51
CA ALA A 54 -30.86 2.37 18.70
C ALA A 54 -29.59 2.37 19.58
N ALA A 55 -29.57 3.14 20.67
CA ALA A 55 -28.46 3.11 21.63
C ALA A 55 -28.26 1.74 22.30
N LYS A 56 -29.35 1.00 22.58
CA LYS A 56 -29.27 -0.38 23.08
C LYS A 56 -28.67 -1.33 22.03
N LYS A 57 -29.17 -1.28 20.80
CA LYS A 57 -28.62 -2.08 19.67
C LYS A 57 -27.15 -1.77 19.39
N LEU A 58 -26.74 -0.52 19.51
CA LEU A 58 -25.35 -0.11 19.35
C LEU A 58 -24.43 -0.79 20.39
N ARG A 59 -24.86 -0.86 21.66
CA ARG A 59 -24.10 -1.56 22.71
C ARG A 59 -23.98 -3.05 22.44
N GLU A 60 -25.04 -3.67 21.94
CA GLU A 60 -25.06 -5.09 21.56
C GLU A 60 -24.13 -5.37 20.36
N ALA A 61 -24.03 -4.44 19.40
CA ALA A 61 -23.17 -4.55 18.22
C ALA A 61 -21.69 -4.16 18.47
N ALA A 62 -21.37 -3.51 19.59
CA ALA A 62 -20.02 -3.07 19.95
C ALA A 62 -18.94 -4.17 19.95
N PRO A 63 -19.15 -5.39 20.50
CA PRO A 63 -18.14 -6.45 20.45
C PRO A 63 -17.82 -6.91 19.02
N GLU A 64 -18.83 -7.04 18.17
CA GLU A 64 -18.64 -7.40 16.75
C GLU A 64 -17.89 -6.29 16.00
N ALA A 65 -18.24 -5.02 16.25
CA ALA A 65 -17.54 -3.88 15.67
C ALA A 65 -16.07 -3.82 16.11
N LYS A 66 -15.75 -4.17 17.36
CA LYS A 66 -14.36 -4.28 17.85
C LYS A 66 -13.59 -5.36 17.11
N ARG A 67 -14.21 -6.53 16.87
CA ARG A 67 -13.60 -7.62 16.09
C ARG A 67 -13.36 -7.20 14.63
N ALA A 68 -14.34 -6.57 14.00
CA ALA A 68 -14.22 -6.04 12.65
C ALA A 68 -13.09 -5.01 12.52
N ARG A 69 -12.99 -4.05 13.45
CA ARG A 69 -11.88 -3.08 13.49
C ARG A 69 -10.52 -3.77 13.62
N SER A 70 -10.41 -4.81 14.45
CA SER A 70 -9.17 -5.57 14.58
C SER A 70 -8.76 -6.25 13.27
N ILE A 71 -9.71 -6.85 12.53
CA ILE A 71 -9.46 -7.47 11.23
C ILE A 71 -9.01 -6.43 10.20
N ILE A 72 -9.70 -5.29 10.11
CA ILE A 72 -9.32 -4.18 9.23
C ILE A 72 -7.91 -3.69 9.58
N PHE A 73 -7.61 -3.49 10.86
CA PHE A 73 -6.31 -2.98 11.29
C PHE A 73 -5.17 -3.97 10.99
N LYS A 74 -5.36 -5.26 11.29
CA LYS A 74 -4.40 -6.31 10.92
C LYS A 74 -4.18 -6.37 9.40
N SER A 75 -5.26 -6.28 8.63
CA SER A 75 -5.20 -6.23 7.16
C SER A 75 -4.39 -5.03 6.66
N ILE A 76 -4.58 -3.84 7.23
CA ILE A 76 -3.80 -2.64 6.90
C ILE A 76 -2.31 -2.84 7.26
N ILE A 77 -2.01 -3.37 8.45
CA ILE A 77 -0.62 -3.63 8.87
C ILE A 77 0.06 -4.59 7.90
N VAL A 78 -0.59 -5.71 7.56
CA VAL A 78 -0.02 -6.69 6.63
C VAL A 78 0.21 -6.06 5.26
N LYS A 79 -0.73 -5.24 4.77
CA LYS A 79 -0.59 -4.53 3.50
C LYS A 79 0.61 -3.57 3.50
N ILE A 80 0.73 -2.71 4.52
CA ILE A 80 1.84 -1.77 4.66
C ILE A 80 3.16 -2.52 4.82
N GLY A 81 3.19 -3.56 5.67
CA GLY A 81 4.37 -4.38 5.90
C GLY A 81 4.86 -5.08 4.64
N LEU A 82 3.96 -5.65 3.84
CA LEU A 82 4.31 -6.29 2.56
C LEU A 82 4.82 -5.27 1.54
N LEU A 83 4.13 -4.13 1.41
CA LEU A 83 4.56 -3.07 0.51
C LEU A 83 5.96 -2.56 0.87
N MET A 84 6.22 -2.32 2.16
CA MET A 84 7.55 -1.91 2.63
C MET A 84 8.60 -3.00 2.43
N ALA A 85 8.34 -4.23 2.88
CA ALA A 85 9.32 -5.31 2.79
C ALA A 85 9.71 -5.61 1.33
N VAL A 86 8.72 -5.70 0.44
CA VAL A 86 8.97 -5.98 -0.98
C VAL A 86 9.67 -4.79 -1.65
N TYR A 87 9.24 -3.55 -1.37
CA TYR A 87 9.89 -2.34 -1.88
C TYR A 87 11.35 -2.25 -1.42
N THR A 88 11.63 -2.51 -0.15
CA THR A 88 13.01 -2.48 0.39
C THR A 88 13.87 -3.58 -0.23
N VAL A 89 13.38 -4.82 -0.29
CA VAL A 89 14.16 -5.93 -0.86
C VAL A 89 14.45 -5.69 -2.34
N LEU A 90 13.43 -5.38 -3.14
CA LEU A 90 13.61 -5.16 -4.58
C LEU A 90 14.35 -3.86 -4.88
N GLY A 91 14.16 -2.82 -4.08
CA GLY A 91 14.91 -1.58 -4.17
C GLY A 91 16.40 -1.79 -3.90
N VAL A 92 16.76 -2.56 -2.86
CA VAL A 92 18.16 -2.92 -2.56
C VAL A 92 18.75 -3.78 -3.67
N VAL A 93 18.02 -4.79 -4.16
CA VAL A 93 18.46 -5.64 -5.27
C VAL A 93 18.68 -4.81 -6.54
N ALA A 94 17.75 -3.93 -6.89
CA ALA A 94 17.88 -3.05 -8.06
C ALA A 94 19.09 -2.11 -7.92
N LEU A 95 19.35 -1.56 -6.73
CA LEU A 95 20.54 -0.74 -6.47
C LEU A 95 21.86 -1.52 -6.61
N THR A 96 21.87 -2.81 -6.26
CA THR A 96 23.07 -3.65 -6.39
C THR A 96 23.31 -4.14 -7.82
N LEU A 97 22.25 -4.30 -8.62
CA LEU A 97 22.31 -4.83 -9.98
C LEU A 97 22.45 -3.76 -11.06
N VAL A 98 22.07 -2.52 -10.77
CA VAL A 98 22.32 -1.39 -11.67
C VAL A 98 23.72 -0.86 -11.37
N PRO A 99 24.75 -1.17 -12.19
CA PRO A 99 26.03 -0.47 -12.05
C PRO A 99 25.75 1.04 -12.16
N ALA A 100 26.55 1.86 -11.48
CA ALA A 100 26.49 3.32 -11.56
C ALA A 100 26.85 3.77 -12.99
N ILE A 101 25.91 3.59 -13.92
CA ILE A 101 26.07 3.94 -15.32
C ILE A 101 25.84 5.46 -15.38
N PRO A 102 26.83 6.23 -15.85
CA PRO A 102 26.67 7.67 -16.00
C PRO A 102 25.50 7.94 -16.95
N SER A 103 24.39 8.44 -16.40
CA SER A 103 23.22 8.78 -17.21
C SER A 103 23.52 10.05 -18.01
N PRO A 104 23.41 10.04 -19.35
CA PRO A 104 23.55 11.26 -20.16
C PRO A 104 22.34 12.19 -20.05
N TYR A 105 21.26 11.76 -19.38
CA TYR A 105 20.04 12.53 -19.21
C TYR A 105 19.95 13.04 -17.78
N LYS A 106 20.25 14.33 -17.63
CA LYS A 106 19.89 15.12 -16.46
C LYS A 106 18.37 15.31 -16.48
N LEU A 107 17.64 14.54 -15.67
CA LEU A 107 16.25 14.85 -15.37
C LEU A 107 16.19 16.26 -14.77
N PRO A 108 15.26 17.15 -15.17
CA PRO A 108 15.23 18.55 -14.72
C PRO A 108 14.80 18.71 -13.25
N LEU A 109 14.70 17.62 -12.49
CA LEU A 109 14.38 17.64 -11.08
C LEU A 109 15.70 17.66 -10.30
N ILE A 110 16.15 18.87 -10.00
CA ILE A 110 17.30 19.18 -9.12
C ILE A 110 18.53 18.37 -9.55
N THR A 111 19.23 18.86 -10.56
CA THR A 111 20.56 18.40 -10.92
C THR A 111 21.54 18.72 -9.80
N LEU A 112 21.58 17.88 -8.77
CA LEU A 112 22.73 17.74 -7.89
C LEU A 112 23.84 17.15 -8.75
N ASN A 113 24.80 18.00 -9.17
CA ASN A 113 26.06 17.56 -9.77
C ASN A 113 26.92 16.91 -8.68
N THR A 114 26.46 15.78 -8.13
CA THR A 114 27.22 14.95 -7.20
C THR A 114 27.48 13.59 -7.85
N PRO A 115 28.54 12.86 -7.43
CA PRO A 115 28.81 11.49 -7.90
C PRO A 115 27.60 10.54 -7.73
N GLU A 116 26.67 10.91 -6.84
CA GLU A 116 25.47 10.18 -6.46
C GLU A 116 24.25 10.46 -7.36
N GLY A 117 24.32 11.44 -8.27
CA GLY A 117 23.21 11.86 -9.14
C GLY A 117 22.50 10.74 -9.92
N PRO A 118 23.22 9.74 -10.49
CA PRO A 118 22.60 8.58 -11.14
C PRO A 118 21.81 7.69 -10.17
N VAL A 119 22.29 7.51 -8.95
CA VAL A 119 21.65 6.70 -7.91
C VAL A 119 20.35 7.36 -7.45
N LEU A 120 20.38 8.68 -7.20
CA LEU A 120 19.21 9.47 -6.82
C LEU A 120 18.13 9.44 -7.90
N SER A 121 18.50 9.52 -9.18
CA SER A 121 17.56 9.46 -10.30
C SER A 121 16.89 8.08 -10.44
N SER A 122 17.62 7.01 -10.17
CA SER A 122 17.11 5.63 -10.20
C SER A 122 16.14 5.37 -9.04
N LEU A 123 16.50 5.79 -7.82
CA LEU A 123 15.62 5.74 -6.65
C LEU A 123 14.34 6.55 -6.86
N PHE A 124 14.46 7.72 -7.47
CA PHE A 124 13.31 8.55 -7.80
C PHE A 124 12.36 7.85 -8.79
N ALA A 125 12.89 7.28 -9.88
CA ALA A 125 12.09 6.53 -10.84
C ALA A 125 11.43 5.29 -10.21
N HIS A 126 12.14 4.58 -9.33
CA HIS A 126 11.60 3.44 -8.59
C HIS A 126 10.47 3.86 -7.63
N PHE A 127 10.65 4.95 -6.88
CA PHE A 127 9.68 5.46 -5.93
C PHE A 127 8.39 5.93 -6.62
N PHE A 128 8.49 6.71 -7.69
CA PHE A 128 7.30 7.21 -8.40
C PHE A 128 6.56 6.12 -9.17
N SER A 129 7.27 5.16 -9.78
CA SER A 129 6.63 4.00 -10.42
C SER A 129 5.95 3.10 -9.39
N PHE A 130 6.55 2.89 -8.22
CA PHE A 130 5.93 2.19 -7.10
C PHE A 130 4.66 2.90 -6.62
N LEU A 131 4.69 4.22 -6.39
CA LEU A 131 3.51 4.99 -5.99
C LEU A 131 2.41 4.92 -7.05
N TYR A 132 2.78 5.09 -8.33
CA TYR A 132 1.84 5.01 -9.44
C TYR A 132 1.19 3.62 -9.52
N ALA A 133 1.98 2.55 -9.39
CA ALA A 133 1.46 1.19 -9.36
C ALA A 133 0.58 0.94 -8.12
N ALA A 134 0.94 1.46 -6.95
CA ALA A 134 0.12 1.35 -5.74
C ALA A 134 -1.24 2.03 -5.89
N LEU A 135 -1.29 3.16 -6.60
CA LEU A 135 -2.54 3.84 -6.95
C LEU A 135 -3.35 3.04 -7.98
N LEU A 136 -2.68 2.50 -9.01
CA LEU A 136 -3.32 1.70 -10.06
C LEU A 136 -3.97 0.42 -9.50
N TYR A 137 -3.27 -0.27 -8.60
CA TYR A 137 -3.73 -1.52 -7.99
C TYR A 137 -4.55 -1.31 -6.71
N ARG A 138 -4.87 -0.06 -6.35
CA ARG A 138 -5.57 0.28 -5.11
C ARG A 138 -6.88 -0.50 -4.95
N ASP A 139 -7.70 -0.51 -6.00
CA ASP A 139 -9.03 -1.11 -5.96
C ASP A 139 -9.00 -2.64 -6.07
N GLU A 140 -7.86 -3.20 -6.48
CA GLU A 140 -7.62 -4.63 -6.56
C GLU A 140 -7.05 -5.23 -5.26
N MET A 141 -6.68 -4.36 -4.31
CA MET A 141 -6.24 -4.72 -2.96
C MET A 141 -7.35 -4.47 -1.92
N VAL A 142 -8.62 -4.68 -2.26
CA VAL A 142 -9.76 -4.54 -1.32
C VAL A 142 -10.00 -5.82 -0.52
#